data_AF-A0A7X5YMG0-F1
#
_entry.id   AF-A0A7X5YMG0-F1
#
_cell.length_a   1.000
_cell.length_b   1.000
_cell.length_c   1.000
_cell.angle_alpha   90.00
_cell.angle_beta   90.00
_cell.angle_gamma   90.00
#
_symmetry.space_group_name_H-M   'P 1'
#
loop_
_entity.id
_entity.type
_entity.pdbx_description
1 polymer ?
#
loop_
_entity_poly.entity_id
_entity_poly.type
_entity_poly.pdbx_seq_one_letter_code
_entity_poly.pdbx_strand_id
1 'polypeptide(L)'
;MSAARLAVAALGLTLLSGCVSDPGYAPMDAAAHRYFGYVDQSNGEGGYTIRVVLPEGVENPRSAFAHWERRAAELCGPAGYRKQLHTARRNMLMMPGYTPSGYSYEVMGDAWCNDPARASTAPAGPASPAVTAE
;
A
#
# COMPACT_ATOMS: atom_id res chain seq x y z
N MET A 1 41.52 31.52 -21.70
CA MET A 1 40.09 31.14 -21.70
C MET A 1 40.01 29.63 -21.52
N SER A 2 39.67 29.13 -20.32
CA SER A 2 39.44 27.69 -20.10
C SER A 2 38.49 27.51 -18.91
N ALA A 3 37.21 27.73 -19.16
CA ALA A 3 36.12 27.47 -18.22
C ALA A 3 35.12 26.55 -18.92
N ALA A 4 35.39 25.25 -18.97
CA ALA A 4 34.44 24.27 -19.53
C ALA A 4 34.82 22.81 -19.20
N ARG A 5 35.08 22.45 -17.93
CA ARG A 5 35.33 21.03 -17.56
C ARG A 5 34.79 20.57 -16.21
N LEU A 6 33.72 21.20 -15.70
CA LEU A 6 33.12 20.81 -14.41
C LEU A 6 31.59 20.83 -14.50
N ALA A 7 31.00 19.96 -15.31
CA ALA A 7 29.54 19.83 -15.37
C ALA A 7 29.01 18.42 -15.65
N VAL A 8 29.87 17.38 -15.62
CA VAL A 8 29.46 16.00 -16.00
C VAL A 8 29.53 15.01 -14.83
N ALA A 9 29.70 15.49 -13.59
CA ALA A 9 29.77 14.62 -12.41
C ALA A 9 28.47 14.53 -11.59
N ALA A 10 27.41 15.28 -11.95
CA ALA A 10 26.20 15.37 -11.13
C ALA A 10 25.00 14.50 -11.59
N LEU A 11 25.08 13.87 -12.77
CA LEU A 11 23.96 13.10 -13.35
C LEU A 11 24.01 11.59 -13.06
N GLY A 12 25.04 11.08 -12.38
CA GLY A 12 25.22 9.65 -12.14
C GLY A 12 24.53 9.08 -10.89
N LEU A 13 23.98 9.92 -10.00
CA LEU A 13 23.60 9.51 -8.65
C LEU A 13 22.09 9.32 -8.40
N THR A 14 21.22 9.51 -9.39
CA THR A 14 19.76 9.38 -9.19
C THR A 14 19.17 8.01 -9.56
N LEU A 15 19.96 7.05 -10.04
CA LEU A 15 19.47 5.74 -10.52
C LEU A 15 19.59 4.61 -9.49
N LEU A 16 20.04 4.88 -8.27
CA LEU A 16 20.11 3.91 -7.17
C LEU A 16 18.93 4.04 -6.20
N SER A 17 17.76 4.48 -6.67
CA SER A 17 16.50 4.15 -6.00
C SER A 17 16.24 2.66 -6.19
N GLY A 18 17.02 1.84 -5.48
CA GLY A 18 16.78 0.41 -5.39
C GLY A 18 15.32 0.22 -5.00
N CYS A 19 14.61 -0.59 -5.78
CA CYS A 19 13.27 -1.03 -5.45
C CYS A 19 13.34 -1.69 -4.06
N VAL A 20 13.02 -0.93 -3.02
CA VAL A 20 12.75 -1.48 -1.69
C VAL A 20 11.43 -2.22 -1.83
N SER A 21 11.52 -3.47 -2.28
CA SER A 21 10.41 -4.40 -2.31
C SER A 21 10.09 -4.74 -0.87
N ASP A 22 9.10 -4.04 -0.32
CA ASP A 22 8.57 -4.27 1.02
C ASP A 22 8.21 -5.77 1.16
N PRO A 23 8.95 -6.55 1.96
CA PRO A 23 8.83 -7.99 1.98
C PRO A 23 7.44 -8.40 2.46
N GLY A 24 6.64 -8.92 1.54
CA GLY A 24 5.24 -9.30 1.80
C GLY A 24 4.19 -8.36 1.21
N TYR A 25 4.60 -7.29 0.50
CA TYR A 25 3.68 -6.46 -0.29
C TYR A 25 3.69 -6.84 -1.77
N ALA A 26 3.06 -7.96 -2.11
CA ALA A 26 2.87 -8.41 -3.49
C ALA A 26 1.53 -9.14 -3.63
N PRO A 27 0.96 -9.26 -4.85
CA PRO A 27 -0.21 -10.10 -5.08
C PRO A 27 0.07 -11.56 -4.71
N MET A 28 -0.87 -12.18 -3.99
CA MET A 28 -0.87 -13.63 -3.77
C MET A 28 -1.22 -14.36 -5.06
N ASP A 29 -0.59 -15.50 -5.28
CA ASP A 29 -0.78 -16.33 -6.46
C ASP A 29 -0.48 -17.79 -6.11
N ALA A 30 -1.55 -18.57 -5.95
CA ALA A 30 -1.45 -19.98 -5.59
C ALA A 30 -0.78 -20.83 -6.69
N ALA A 31 -0.92 -20.47 -7.96
CA ALA A 31 -0.29 -21.19 -9.07
C ALA A 31 1.23 -20.97 -9.10
N ALA A 32 1.68 -19.78 -8.71
CA ALA A 32 3.10 -19.45 -8.56
C ALA A 32 3.67 -19.72 -7.16
N HIS A 33 2.94 -20.44 -6.30
CA HIS A 33 3.34 -20.74 -4.91
C HIS A 33 3.64 -19.48 -4.06
N ARG A 34 2.98 -18.36 -4.35
CA ARG A 34 3.08 -17.10 -3.60
C ARG A 34 1.90 -16.98 -2.63
N TYR A 35 2.08 -17.55 -1.44
CA TYR A 35 1.04 -17.63 -0.41
C TYR A 35 1.02 -16.44 0.58
N PHE A 36 1.98 -15.53 0.47
CA PHE A 36 2.08 -14.32 1.26
C PHE A 36 1.97 -13.11 0.36
N GLY A 37 1.35 -12.05 0.86
CA GLY A 37 0.97 -10.92 0.02
C GLY A 37 -0.41 -10.37 0.35
N TYR A 38 -1.04 -9.82 -0.68
CA TYR A 38 -2.42 -9.38 -0.66
C TYR A 38 -3.25 -10.06 -1.75
N VAL A 39 -4.55 -10.18 -1.51
CA VAL A 39 -5.57 -10.43 -2.53
C VAL A 39 -6.73 -9.48 -2.27
N ASP A 40 -7.35 -9.03 -3.35
CA ASP A 40 -8.50 -8.14 -3.29
C ASP A 40 -9.58 -8.58 -4.27
N GLN A 41 -10.83 -8.26 -3.92
CA GLN A 41 -12.02 -8.53 -4.72
C GLN A 41 -12.99 -7.36 -4.57
N SER A 42 -13.67 -6.97 -5.65
CA SER A 42 -14.75 -5.99 -5.57
C SER A 42 -15.90 -6.53 -4.71
N ASN A 43 -16.40 -5.72 -3.76
CA ASN A 43 -17.41 -6.14 -2.79
C ASN A 43 -18.87 -5.81 -3.19
N GLY A 44 -19.12 -5.41 -4.44
CA GLY A 44 -20.46 -5.09 -4.95
C GLY A 44 -21.08 -3.79 -4.40
N GLU A 45 -20.55 -3.25 -3.30
CA GLU A 45 -21.01 -2.01 -2.65
C GLU A 45 -20.17 -0.78 -3.04
N GLY A 46 -19.47 -0.86 -4.17
CA GLY A 46 -18.55 0.20 -4.61
C GLY A 46 -17.24 0.26 -3.82
N GLY A 47 -16.82 -0.87 -3.26
CA GLY A 47 -15.57 -1.02 -2.54
C GLY A 47 -14.84 -2.33 -2.87
N TYR A 48 -13.89 -2.68 -2.01
CA TYR A 48 -13.05 -3.87 -2.13
C TYR A 48 -12.95 -4.60 -0.80
N THR A 49 -13.10 -5.92 -0.84
CA THR A 49 -12.67 -6.81 0.24
C THR A 49 -11.19 -7.12 0.02
N ILE A 50 -10.36 -6.82 1.00
CA ILE A 50 -8.90 -6.95 0.93
C ILE A 50 -8.46 -7.90 2.03
N ARG A 51 -7.60 -8.84 1.67
CA ARG A 51 -6.97 -9.79 2.57
C ARG A 51 -5.45 -9.74 2.40
N VAL A 52 -4.74 -9.60 3.51
CA VAL A 52 -3.28 -9.56 3.59
C VAL A 52 -2.81 -10.71 4.47
N VAL A 53 -1.82 -11.46 4.00
CA VAL A 53 -1.20 -12.58 4.71
C VAL A 53 0.31 -12.39 4.71
N LEU A 54 0.92 -12.32 5.90
CA LEU A 54 2.36 -12.16 6.09
C LEU A 54 2.97 -13.36 6.82
N PRO A 55 4.23 -13.72 6.54
CA PRO A 55 4.91 -14.81 7.22
C PRO A 55 5.28 -14.45 8.67
N GLU A 56 5.50 -15.47 9.50
CA GLU A 56 5.89 -15.34 10.92
C GLU A 56 7.12 -14.45 11.14
N GLY A 57 8.06 -14.47 10.20
CA GLY A 57 9.35 -13.77 10.29
C GLY A 57 9.28 -12.25 10.07
N VAL A 58 8.09 -11.68 9.84
CA VAL A 58 7.94 -10.23 9.79
C VAL A 58 7.98 -9.66 11.21
N GLU A 59 9.07 -8.95 11.54
CA GLU A 59 9.38 -8.45 12.89
C GLU A 59 8.25 -7.62 13.51
N ASN A 60 7.43 -6.97 12.69
CA ASN A 60 6.33 -6.13 13.17
C ASN A 60 4.99 -6.59 12.60
N PRO A 61 4.12 -7.28 13.36
CA PRO A 61 2.79 -7.70 12.90
C PRO A 61 1.86 -6.53 12.54
N ARG A 62 2.17 -5.28 12.93
CA ARG A 62 1.45 -4.09 12.45
C ARG A 62 1.68 -3.84 10.95
N SER A 63 2.68 -4.47 10.34
CA SER A 63 2.93 -4.39 8.89
C SER A 63 1.77 -4.96 8.07
N ALA A 64 1.08 -6.00 8.55
CA ALA A 64 -0.08 -6.56 7.86
C ALA A 64 -1.22 -5.54 7.76
N PHE A 65 -1.43 -4.77 8.83
CA PHE A 65 -2.39 -3.68 8.83
C PHE A 65 -1.95 -2.52 7.93
N ALA A 66 -0.66 -2.16 7.97
CA ALA A 66 -0.11 -1.11 7.10
C ALA A 66 -0.21 -1.48 5.60
N HIS A 67 0.06 -2.74 5.24
CA HIS A 67 -0.14 -3.25 3.89
C HIS A 67 -1.61 -3.23 3.49
N TRP A 68 -2.52 -3.57 4.39
CA TRP A 68 -3.95 -3.48 4.15
C TRP A 68 -4.37 -2.03 3.86
N GLU A 69 -3.93 -1.07 4.69
CA GLU A 69 -4.24 0.35 4.52
C GLU A 69 -3.63 0.93 3.23
N ARG A 70 -2.41 0.52 2.90
CA ARG A 70 -1.75 0.88 1.64
C ARG A 70 -2.55 0.36 0.44
N ARG A 71 -2.96 -0.91 0.47
CA ARG A 71 -3.72 -1.50 -0.64
C ARG A 71 -5.09 -0.86 -0.80
N ALA A 72 -5.77 -0.56 0.30
CA ALA A 72 -7.04 0.18 0.28
C ALA A 72 -6.88 1.57 -0.35
N ALA A 73 -5.78 2.28 -0.04
CA ALA A 73 -5.48 3.58 -0.64
C ALA A 73 -5.18 3.48 -2.14
N GLU A 74 -4.46 2.44 -2.57
CA GLU A 74 -4.19 2.19 -3.99
C GLU A 74 -5.47 1.90 -4.78
N LEU A 75 -6.40 1.12 -4.19
CA LEU A 75 -7.65 0.73 -4.84
C LEU A 75 -8.70 1.85 -4.88
N CYS A 76 -8.80 2.63 -3.81
CA CYS A 76 -9.78 3.72 -3.72
C CYS A 76 -9.24 5.09 -4.18
N GLY A 77 -7.92 5.20 -4.37
CA GLY A 77 -7.28 6.41 -4.86
C GLY A 77 -7.44 7.63 -3.94
N PRO A 78 -7.38 8.86 -4.49
CA PRO A 78 -7.34 10.09 -3.71
C PRO A 78 -8.66 10.42 -3.00
N ALA A 79 -9.78 9.79 -3.39
CA ALA A 79 -11.08 9.97 -2.74
C ALA A 79 -11.07 9.48 -1.28
N GLY A 80 -10.12 8.63 -0.90
CA GLY A 80 -10.08 8.00 0.41
C GLY A 80 -11.00 6.79 0.50
N TYR A 81 -11.11 6.23 1.69
CA TYR A 81 -11.94 5.05 1.93
C TYR A 81 -12.41 4.98 3.38
N ARG A 82 -13.62 4.46 3.55
CA ARG A 82 -14.10 3.96 4.84
C ARG A 82 -13.63 2.52 5.01
N LYS A 83 -13.19 2.14 6.21
CA LYS A 83 -12.70 0.78 6.49
C LYS A 83 -13.56 0.03 7.50
N GLN A 84 -13.69 -1.28 7.33
CA GLN A 84 -14.15 -2.22 8.35
C GLN A 84 -13.24 -3.45 8.33
N LEU A 85 -12.60 -3.75 9.46
CA LEU A 85 -11.74 -4.93 9.57
C LEU A 85 -12.52 -6.07 10.22
N HIS A 86 -12.52 -7.24 9.57
CA HIS A 86 -13.15 -8.45 10.06
C HIS A 86 -12.18 -9.36 10.82
N THR A 87 -10.90 -9.31 10.43
CA THR A 87 -9.82 -10.07 11.06
C THR A 87 -8.60 -9.16 11.19
N ALA A 88 -8.06 -9.00 12.39
CA ALA A 88 -6.94 -8.08 12.64
C ALA A 88 -5.60 -8.78 12.90
N ARG A 89 -5.60 -10.03 13.38
CA ARG A 89 -4.39 -10.83 13.60
C ARG A 89 -4.77 -12.26 14.02
N ARG A 90 -4.65 -13.25 13.13
CA ARG A 90 -4.74 -14.67 13.52
C ARG A 90 -3.43 -15.35 13.16
N ASN A 91 -2.82 -15.99 14.14
CA ASN A 91 -1.78 -16.98 13.93
C ASN A 91 -2.42 -18.20 13.25
N MET A 92 -2.31 -18.29 11.93
CA MET A 92 -2.83 -19.46 11.20
C MET A 92 -1.76 -20.51 11.01
N LEU A 93 -2.16 -21.78 11.13
CA LEU A 93 -1.37 -22.94 10.72
C LEU A 93 -1.66 -23.21 9.23
N MET A 94 -0.65 -23.09 8.38
CA MET A 94 -0.78 -23.49 6.97
C MET A 94 -0.96 -25.02 6.88
N MET A 95 -2.01 -25.53 6.22
CA MET A 95 -2.19 -26.97 5.90
C MET A 95 -2.86 -27.09 4.51
N PRO A 96 -2.62 -28.15 3.69
CA PRO A 96 -2.08 -29.48 4.01
C PRO A 96 -0.85 -29.94 3.17
N GLY A 97 0.02 -30.77 3.77
CA GLY A 97 1.11 -31.51 3.07
C GLY A 97 2.55 -31.17 3.48
N TYR A 98 2.75 -30.15 4.31
CA TYR A 98 4.08 -29.69 4.74
C TYR A 98 4.15 -29.59 6.27
N THR A 99 5.32 -29.89 6.81
CA THR A 99 5.68 -29.89 8.23
C THR A 99 5.20 -28.62 8.97
N PRO A 100 4.48 -28.75 10.09
CA PRO A 100 3.90 -27.62 10.81
C PRO A 100 5.00 -26.87 11.57
N SER A 101 5.43 -25.71 11.08
CA SER A 101 6.36 -24.88 11.85
C SER A 101 6.24 -23.37 11.62
N GLY A 102 5.22 -22.90 10.89
CA GLY A 102 5.04 -21.48 10.62
C GLY A 102 3.66 -20.98 10.99
N TYR A 103 3.59 -19.99 11.87
CA TYR A 103 2.44 -19.10 12.04
C TYR A 103 2.42 -18.06 10.90
N SER A 104 1.26 -17.48 10.59
CA SER A 104 1.16 -16.32 9.69
C SER A 104 0.35 -15.22 10.35
N TYR A 105 0.54 -13.98 9.91
CA TYR A 105 -0.30 -12.85 10.31
C TYR A 105 -1.30 -12.54 9.21
N GLU A 106 -2.58 -12.56 9.55
CA GLU A 106 -3.66 -12.26 8.61
C GLU A 106 -4.47 -11.04 9.04
N VAL A 107 -4.69 -10.13 8.09
CA VAL A 107 -5.64 -9.02 8.18
C VAL A 107 -6.62 -9.13 7.02
N MET A 108 -7.91 -9.04 7.33
CA MET A 108 -8.97 -9.03 6.31
C MET A 108 -10.01 -7.98 6.67
N GLY A 109 -10.50 -7.26 5.66
CA GLY A 109 -11.48 -6.20 5.83
C GLY A 109 -11.97 -5.63 4.52
N ASP A 110 -12.97 -4.77 4.61
CA ASP A 110 -13.56 -4.05 3.49
C ASP A 110 -13.12 -2.58 3.48
N ALA A 111 -12.88 -2.07 2.29
CA ALA A 111 -12.60 -0.68 1.98
C ALA A 111 -13.67 -0.14 1.01
N TRP A 112 -14.49 0.82 1.45
CA TRP A 112 -15.47 1.48 0.58
C TRP A 112 -14.91 2.81 0.09
N CYS A 113 -14.80 2.98 -1.23
CA CYS A 113 -14.09 4.10 -1.86
C CYS A 113 -14.89 5.42 -1.91
N ASN A 114 -16.11 5.41 -1.38
CA ASN A 114 -16.99 6.58 -1.32
C ASN A 114 -16.92 7.20 0.07
N ASP A 115 -15.74 7.66 0.50
CA ASP A 115 -15.60 8.35 1.79
C ASP A 115 -15.90 9.86 1.65
N PRO A 116 -17.09 10.34 2.05
CA PRO A 116 -17.43 11.75 1.95
C PRO A 116 -16.54 12.63 2.84
N ALA A 117 -15.89 12.07 3.87
CA ALA A 117 -15.07 12.85 4.79
C ALA A 117 -13.71 13.29 4.19
N ARG A 118 -13.20 12.59 3.16
CA ARG A 118 -11.89 12.90 2.54
C ARG A 118 -11.96 13.75 1.27
N ALA A 119 -13.08 13.75 0.56
CA ALA A 119 -13.28 14.53 -0.68
C ALA A 119 -13.11 16.05 -0.49
N SER A 120 -13.15 16.57 0.75
CA SER A 120 -13.01 18.00 1.05
C SER A 120 -11.56 18.52 1.20
N THR A 121 -10.53 17.69 0.98
CA THR A 121 -9.12 18.10 1.15
C THR A 121 -8.41 18.29 -0.19
N ALA A 122 -9.10 18.85 -1.19
CA ALA A 122 -8.40 19.42 -2.33
C ALA A 122 -7.55 20.60 -1.81
N PRO A 123 -6.25 20.69 -2.16
CA PRO A 123 -5.42 21.80 -1.73
C PRO A 123 -6.06 23.09 -2.23
N ALA A 124 -6.34 24.01 -1.29
CA ALA A 124 -6.77 25.36 -1.65
C ALA A 124 -5.74 25.91 -2.64
N GLY A 125 -6.16 26.08 -3.89
CA GLY A 125 -5.30 26.69 -4.90
C GLY A 125 -4.76 28.02 -4.38
N PRO A 126 -3.55 28.44 -4.80
CA PRO A 126 -2.98 29.70 -4.35
C PRO A 126 -3.99 30.82 -4.57
N ALA A 127 -4.26 31.58 -3.50
CA ALA A 127 -5.18 32.71 -3.56
C ALA A 127 -4.73 33.67 -4.67
N SER A 128 -5.59 33.88 -5.68
CA SER A 128 -5.34 34.88 -6.72
C SER A 128 -5.11 36.24 -6.07
N PRO A 129 -4.04 36.98 -6.43
CA PRO A 129 -3.82 38.31 -5.90
C PRO A 129 -4.97 39.22 -6.33
N ALA A 130 -5.55 39.94 -5.37
CA ALA A 130 -6.57 40.95 -5.62
C ALA A 130 -5.97 42.07 -6.49
N VAL A 131 -6.49 42.24 -7.70
CA VAL A 131 -6.19 43.38 -8.55
C VAL A 131 -6.77 44.62 -7.85
N THR A 132 -5.90 45.47 -7.31
CA THR A 132 -6.27 46.81 -6.87
C THR A 132 -6.28 47.69 -8.12
N ALA A 133 -7.46 48.17 -8.50
CA ALA A 133 -7.61 49.19 -9.53
C ALA A 133 -7.39 50.55 -8.87
N GLU A 134 -6.47 51.34 -9.43
CA GLU A 134 -6.30 52.77 -9.18
C GLU A 134 -6.73 53.54 -10.44
#